data_AF-A0A151ASA2-F1
#
_entry.id   AF-A0A151ASA2-F1
#
_cell.length_a   1.000
_cell.length_b   1.000
_cell.length_c   1.000
_cell.angle_alpha   90.00
_cell.angle_beta   90.00
_cell.angle_gamma   90.00
#
_symmetry.space_group_name_H-M   'P 1'
#
loop_
_entity.id
_entity.type
_entity.pdbx_description
1 polymer ?
#
loop_
_entity_poly.entity_id
_entity_poly.type
_entity_poly.pdbx_seq_one_letter_code
_entity_poly.pdbx_strand_id
1 'polypeptide(L)'
;MNSIITYLWLYNQYLLKQINMLLLFIAKYIPLKQWAFEDSHSPEYQKFKVDKLPKILRFEKVDYQLLLAYYKHKYNKLVKPSSET
;
A
#
# COMPACT_ATOMS: atom_id res chain seq x y z
N MET A 1 -14.31 32.44 43.19
CA MET A 1 -15.19 31.79 42.18
C MET A 1 -15.14 32.50 40.83
N ASN A 2 -15.42 33.80 40.74
CA ASN A 2 -15.45 34.52 39.45
C ASN A 2 -14.12 34.45 38.68
N SER A 3 -12.96 34.55 39.35
CA SER A 3 -11.64 34.45 38.69
C SER A 3 -11.34 33.07 38.09
N ILE A 4 -11.90 32.01 38.66
CA ILE A 4 -11.74 30.63 38.15
C ILE A 4 -12.62 30.43 36.93
N ILE A 5 -13.86 30.94 36.98
CA ILE A 5 -14.81 30.87 35.86
C ILE A 5 -14.28 31.66 34.66
N THR A 6 -13.78 32.88 34.86
CA THR A 6 -13.20 33.69 33.77
C THR A 6 -11.94 33.05 33.21
N TYR A 7 -11.08 32.46 34.05
CA TYR A 7 -9.91 31.71 33.59
C TYR A 7 -10.29 30.51 32.73
N LEU A 8 -11.22 29.66 33.19
CA LEU A 8 -11.69 28.49 32.44
C LEU A 8 -12.37 28.87 31.13
N TRP A 9 -13.11 29.98 31.13
CA TRP A 9 -13.71 30.55 29.93
C TRP A 9 -12.64 30.95 28.90
N LEU A 10 -11.63 31.71 29.33
CA LEU A 10 -10.53 32.14 28.47
C LEU A 10 -9.73 30.95 27.92
N TYR A 11 -9.51 29.94 28.76
CA TYR A 11 -8.82 28.73 28.38
C TYR A 11 -9.59 27.92 27.32
N ASN A 12 -10.91 27.79 27.47
CA ASN A 12 -11.76 27.16 26.44
C ASN A 12 -11.71 27.91 25.10
N GLN A 13 -11.74 29.24 25.13
CA GLN A 13 -11.60 30.05 23.91
C GLN A 13 -10.24 29.84 23.24
N TYR A 14 -9.17 29.74 24.02
CA TYR A 14 -7.84 29.42 23.51
C TYR A 14 -7.79 28.03 22.86
N LEU A 15 -8.35 27.01 23.51
CA LEU A 15 -8.39 25.64 22.95
C LEU A 15 -9.20 25.58 21.64
N LEU A 16 -10.34 26.27 21.57
CA LEU A 16 -11.13 26.37 20.34
C LEU A 16 -10.33 26.98 19.19
N LYS A 17 -9.53 28.02 19.47
CA LYS A 17 -8.64 28.63 18.48
C LYS A 17 -7.57 27.65 17.99
N GLN A 18 -7.00 26.85 18.89
CA GLN A 18 -6.01 25.83 18.52
C GLN A 18 -6.63 24.75 17.62
N ILE A 19 -7.81 24.24 17.97
CA ILE A 19 -8.53 23.25 17.16
C ILE A 19 -8.84 23.81 15.77
N ASN A 20 -9.28 25.07 15.67
CA ASN A 20 -9.56 25.70 14.38
C ASN A 20 -8.30 25.78 13.49
N MET A 21 -7.17 26.22 14.05
CA MET A 21 -5.91 26.26 13.31
C MET A 21 -5.45 24.87 12.85
N LEU A 22 -5.58 23.86 13.71
CA LEU A 22 -5.25 22.47 13.35
C LEU A 22 -6.15 21.94 12.23
N LEU A 23 -7.45 22.25 12.28
CA LEU A 23 -8.39 21.83 11.26
C LEU A 23 -8.08 22.49 9.91
N LEU A 24 -7.80 23.80 9.91
CA LEU A 24 -7.37 24.51 8.70
C LEU A 24 -6.05 23.96 8.15
N PHE A 25 -5.11 23.62 9.03
CA PHE A 25 -3.84 22.99 8.64
C PHE A 25 -4.08 21.63 7.97
N ILE A 26 -4.88 20.77 8.58
CA ILE A 26 -5.24 19.47 8.02
C ILE A 26 -5.94 19.64 6.66
N ALA A 27 -6.94 20.51 6.58
CA ALA A 27 -7.70 20.73 5.34
C ALA A 27 -6.83 21.30 4.20
N LYS A 28 -5.85 22.14 4.52
CA LYS A 28 -4.98 22.77 3.52
C LYS A 28 -3.81 21.89 3.09
N TYR A 29 -3.23 21.12 4.01
CA TYR A 29 -1.95 20.45 3.77
C TYR A 29 -2.05 18.93 3.71
N ILE A 30 -3.14 18.31 4.20
CA ILE A 30 -3.36 16.88 4.04
C ILE A 30 -4.24 16.68 2.80
N PRO A 31 -3.68 16.20 1.67
CA PRO A 31 -4.49 15.88 0.50
C PRO A 31 -5.45 14.75 0.85
N LEU A 32 -6.73 15.07 1.04
CA LEU A 32 -7.81 14.10 1.26
C LEU A 32 -7.87 13.02 0.16
N LYS A 33 -7.37 13.35 -1.03
CA LYS A 33 -7.26 12.45 -2.19
C LYS A 33 -6.24 11.31 -1.98
N GLN A 34 -5.21 11.48 -1.14
CA GLN A 34 -4.21 10.43 -0.88
C GLN A 34 -4.80 9.23 -0.10
N TRP A 35 -5.91 9.45 0.62
CA TRP A 35 -6.67 8.37 1.29
C TRP A 35 -7.59 7.61 0.33
N ALA A 36 -7.91 8.19 -0.83
CA ALA A 36 -8.39 7.44 -1.98
C ALA A 36 -7.16 6.89 -2.71
N PHE A 37 -6.47 5.96 -2.06
CA PHE A 37 -5.35 5.21 -2.61
C PHE A 37 -5.72 4.76 -4.05
N GLU A 38 -5.07 5.36 -5.05
CA GLU A 38 -5.24 5.07 -6.48
C GLU A 38 -4.71 3.67 -6.84
N ASP A 39 -4.39 2.83 -5.86
CA ASP A 39 -4.03 1.42 -6.03
C ASP A 39 -5.19 0.56 -6.55
N SER A 40 -6.40 1.14 -6.61
CA SER A 40 -7.53 0.60 -7.40
C SER A 40 -7.23 0.47 -8.90
N HIS A 41 -6.18 1.15 -9.40
CA HIS A 41 -5.70 1.05 -10.78
C HIS A 41 -4.47 0.15 -10.91
N SER A 42 -3.90 -0.32 -9.80
CA SER A 42 -2.84 -1.31 -9.83
C SER A 42 -3.44 -2.70 -10.07
N PRO A 43 -3.04 -3.40 -11.15
CA PRO A 43 -3.56 -4.73 -11.45
C PRO A 43 -3.32 -5.75 -10.33
N GLU A 44 -2.26 -5.56 -9.51
CA GLU A 44 -1.89 -6.47 -8.41
C GLU A 44 -2.90 -6.48 -7.25
N TYR A 45 -3.56 -5.36 -6.99
CA TYR A 45 -4.39 -5.18 -5.79
C TYR A 45 -5.90 -5.30 -6.06
N GLN A 46 -6.29 -5.48 -7.32
CA GLN A 46 -7.69 -5.66 -7.72
C GLN A 46 -8.17 -7.12 -7.56
N LYS A 47 -8.03 -7.66 -6.34
CA LYS A 47 -8.33 -9.07 -5.98
C LYS A 47 -9.78 -9.52 -6.24
N PHE A 48 -10.72 -8.59 -6.40
CA PHE A 48 -12.15 -8.88 -6.56
C PHE A 48 -12.67 -8.81 -8.01
N LYS A 49 -11.82 -8.54 -9.02
CA LYS A 49 -12.27 -8.49 -10.44
C LYS A 49 -11.99 -9.74 -11.24
N VAL A 50 -11.48 -10.80 -10.63
CA VAL A 50 -11.05 -11.97 -11.38
C VAL A 50 -11.96 -13.15 -11.09
N ASP A 51 -13.09 -13.24 -11.82
CA ASP A 51 -13.87 -14.49 -12.02
C ASP A 51 -13.07 -15.54 -12.83
N LYS A 52 -11.74 -15.56 -12.68
CA LYS A 52 -10.90 -16.57 -13.33
C LYS A 52 -10.57 -17.60 -12.28
N LEU A 53 -10.94 -18.85 -12.56
CA LEU A 53 -10.51 -19.96 -11.75
C LEU A 53 -8.98 -19.95 -11.63
N PRO A 54 -8.42 -20.20 -10.43
CA PRO A 54 -6.99 -20.33 -10.27
C PRO A 54 -6.48 -21.45 -11.20
N LYS A 55 -5.40 -21.18 -11.94
CA LYS A 55 -4.74 -22.24 -12.71
C LYS A 55 -4.04 -23.18 -11.73
N ILE A 56 -4.62 -24.36 -11.55
CA ILE A 56 -4.00 -25.43 -10.76
C ILE A 56 -2.87 -26.02 -11.60
N LEU A 57 -1.65 -25.58 -11.36
CA LEU A 57 -0.44 -26.18 -11.94
C LEU A 57 -0.06 -27.40 -11.10
N ARG A 58 0.03 -28.57 -11.73
CA ARG A 58 0.60 -29.75 -11.06
C ARG A 58 2.11 -29.55 -10.96
N PHE A 59 2.63 -29.57 -9.74
CA PHE A 59 4.07 -29.52 -9.53
C PHE A 59 4.65 -30.91 -9.85
N GLU A 60 5.38 -30.99 -10.95
CA GLU A 60 6.21 -32.14 -11.27
C GLU A 60 7.64 -31.84 -10.83
N LYS A 61 8.24 -32.75 -10.07
CA LYS A 61 9.63 -32.61 -9.63
C LYS A 61 10.55 -32.87 -10.82
N VAL A 62 10.96 -31.81 -11.50
CA VAL A 62 11.94 -31.87 -12.59
C VAL A 62 13.33 -31.60 -12.02
N ASP A 63 14.33 -32.37 -12.46
CA ASP A 63 15.73 -32.10 -12.14
C ASP A 63 16.17 -30.77 -12.77
N TYR A 64 16.66 -29.87 -11.93
CA TYR A 64 17.08 -28.53 -12.33
C TYR A 64 18.23 -28.56 -13.35
N GLN A 65 19.17 -29.51 -13.23
CA GLN A 65 20.30 -29.60 -14.16
C GLN A 65 19.83 -29.99 -15.57
N LEU A 66 18.90 -30.93 -15.65
CA LEU A 66 18.27 -31.36 -16.90
C LEU A 66 17.46 -30.21 -17.53
N LEU A 67 16.70 -29.49 -16.72
CA LEU A 67 15.91 -28.34 -17.16
C LEU A 67 16.81 -27.28 -17.81
N LEU A 68 17.93 -26.94 -17.18
CA LEU A 68 18.86 -25.92 -17.67
C LEU A 68 19.53 -26.34 -18.99
N ALA A 69 19.93 -27.62 -19.09
CA ALA A 69 20.45 -28.19 -20.33
C ALA A 69 19.43 -28.14 -21.48
N TYR A 70 18.16 -28.48 -21.20
CA TYR A 70 17.07 -28.43 -22.16
C TYR A 70 16.84 -27.01 -22.69
N TYR A 71 16.77 -26.01 -21.81
CA TYR A 71 16.56 -24.61 -22.23
C TYR A 71 17.70 -24.09 -23.09
N LYS A 72 18.95 -24.45 -22.76
CA LYS A 72 20.11 -24.12 -23.57
C LYS A 72 20.02 -24.76 -24.95
N HIS A 73 19.67 -26.03 -25.03
CA HIS A 73 19.60 -26.75 -26.31
C HIS A 73 18.44 -26.29 -27.20
N LYS A 74 17.24 -26.13 -26.63
CA LYS A 74 16.03 -25.83 -27.41
C LYS A 74 15.85 -24.36 -27.76
N TYR A 75 16.25 -23.47 -26.85
CA TYR A 75 15.97 -22.04 -26.98
C TYR A 75 17.24 -21.17 -27.03
N ASN A 76 18.44 -21.76 -26.94
CA ASN A 76 19.71 -21.03 -26.81
C ASN A 76 19.70 -19.96 -25.70
N LYS A 77 18.89 -20.17 -24.65
CA LYS A 77 18.76 -19.26 -23.51
C LYS A 77 19.45 -19.84 -22.28
N LEU A 78 20.32 -19.05 -21.67
CA LEU A 78 20.89 -19.35 -20.35
C LEU A 78 19.98 -18.71 -19.29
N VAL A 79 19.23 -19.54 -18.57
CA VAL A 79 18.36 -19.09 -17.48
C VAL A 79 19.19 -19.07 -16.21
N LYS A 80 19.37 -17.90 -15.59
CA LYS A 80 19.97 -17.77 -14.25
C LYS A 80 18.87 -17.86 -13.19
N PRO A 81 19.08 -18.57 -12.06
CA PRO A 81 18.14 -18.55 -10.96
C PRO A 81 18.11 -17.15 -10.34
N SER A 82 16.92 -16.58 -10.16
CA SER A 82 16.73 -15.32 -9.43
C SER A 82 16.70 -15.60 -7.93
N SER A 83 17.85 -15.99 -7.37
CA SER A 83 18.04 -16.13 -5.93
C SER A 83 19.49 -15.86 -5.54
N GLU A 84 19.98 -14.66 -5.87
CA GLU A 84 21.17 -14.05 -5.26
C GLU A 84 20.98 -12.53 -5.26
N THR A 85 20.17 -12.04 -4.31
CA THR A 85 20.30 -10.77 -3.56
C THR A 85 19.21 -10.71 -2.50
#